data_AF-A0A7M7KJA8-F1
#
_entry.id   AF-A0A7M7KJA8-F1
#
_cell.length_a   1.000
_cell.length_b   1.000
_cell.length_c   1.000
_cell.angle_alpha   90.00
_cell.angle_beta   90.00
_cell.angle_gamma   90.00
#
_symmetry.space_group_name_H-M   'P 1'
#
loop_
_entity.id
_entity.type
_entity.pdbx_description
1 polymer ?
#
loop_
_entity_poly.entity_id
_entity_poly.type
_entity_poly.pdbx_seq_one_letter_code
_entity_poly.pdbx_strand_id
1 'polypeptide(L)'
;MYRTVALIARMLRQCVQLQSLASSGPILTSNRAPLSTSNRSNTANIEDGPDLGDFIQGSITKGDTWANYKHKLKREPGENERLRLPPWLKTEIPRGQNYSRLKESLRSKKLYTVCEEARCPNMSTCWGGGEDHVATATIMVLGDTCTRACRFCSIKTSRKPPPPDPNEPVNTAVAVCDWGIDYVVLTSVDRDDLPDGGAAHFAQTVTEIKRIKPNLLVECLTGDFGGDLEGVKTVAASGLDVYAHNIEVVEYVHPDKFKQWEEYGNSLGFVYTASGPLVRSSYKAGEYFVKKYLNRRKQEKLKQQQQYVSSLLSTRTT
;
A
#
# COMPACT_ATOMS: atom_id res chain seq x y z
N MET A 1 19.47 -20.83 5.10
CA MET A 1 18.31 -21.19 4.26
C MET A 1 17.24 -22.02 4.99
N TYR A 2 17.56 -22.93 5.91
CA TYR A 2 16.55 -23.79 6.57
C TYR A 2 15.93 -23.25 7.88
N ARG A 3 16.37 -22.10 8.42
CA ARG A 3 15.87 -21.55 9.69
C ARG A 3 14.74 -20.52 9.53
N THR A 4 14.65 -19.82 8.40
CA THR A 4 13.66 -18.75 8.18
C THR A 4 12.31 -19.29 7.68
N VAL A 5 12.33 -20.34 6.85
CA VAL A 5 11.11 -21.07 6.43
C VAL A 5 10.41 -21.74 7.63
N ALA A 6 11.19 -22.14 8.64
CA ALA A 6 10.65 -22.73 9.87
C ALA A 6 9.88 -21.73 10.74
N LEU A 7 10.20 -20.43 10.70
CA LEU A 7 9.52 -19.40 11.50
C LEU A 7 8.14 -19.06 10.93
N ILE A 8 8.05 -18.90 9.61
CA ILE A 8 6.79 -18.67 8.87
C ILE A 8 5.87 -19.89 9.02
N ALA A 9 6.41 -21.11 8.89
CA ALA A 9 5.64 -22.34 9.10
C ALA A 9 5.21 -22.56 10.57
N ARG A 10 5.81 -21.87 11.54
CA ARG A 10 5.46 -21.95 12.96
C ARG A 10 4.42 -20.91 13.35
N MET A 11 4.48 -19.70 12.77
CA MET A 11 3.43 -18.68 12.88
C MET A 11 2.14 -19.10 12.19
N LEU A 12 2.23 -19.70 10.99
CA LEU A 12 1.07 -20.24 10.29
C LEU A 12 0.42 -21.41 11.05
N ARG A 13 1.21 -22.26 11.73
CA ARG A 13 0.67 -23.34 12.58
C ARG A 13 -0.06 -22.83 13.83
N GLN A 14 0.43 -21.75 14.45
CA GLN A 14 -0.27 -21.12 15.58
C GLN A 14 -1.58 -20.44 15.15
N CYS A 15 -1.62 -19.85 13.95
CA CYS A 15 -2.86 -19.30 13.37
C CYS A 15 -3.91 -20.39 13.07
N VAL A 16 -3.47 -21.55 12.54
CA VAL A 16 -4.36 -22.69 12.28
C VAL A 16 -4.83 -23.37 13.58
N GLN A 17 -4.00 -23.44 14.62
CA GLN A 17 -4.42 -23.98 15.93
C GLN A 17 -5.48 -23.10 16.61
N LEU A 18 -5.40 -21.77 16.47
CA LEU A 18 -6.43 -20.86 16.99
C LEU A 18 -7.76 -20.95 16.22
N GLN A 19 -7.73 -21.35 14.94
CA GLN A 19 -8.93 -21.63 14.16
C GLN A 19 -9.55 -23.01 14.47
N SER A 20 -8.79 -23.96 15.02
CA SER A 20 -9.29 -25.31 15.32
C SER A 20 -10.16 -25.41 16.60
N LEU A 21 -10.23 -24.35 17.40
CA LEU A 21 -11.09 -24.28 18.59
C LEU A 21 -12.48 -23.68 18.30
N ALA A 22 -12.71 -23.19 17.08
CA ALA A 22 -14.00 -22.73 16.62
C ALA A 22 -14.43 -23.59 15.42
N SER A 23 -15.65 -24.13 15.49
CA SER A 23 -16.36 -24.83 14.41
C SER A 23 -16.17 -26.36 14.33
N SER A 24 -16.89 -27.07 15.20
CA SER A 24 -17.42 -28.41 14.93
C SER A 24 -18.68 -28.31 14.05
N GLY A 25 -18.63 -28.88 12.83
CA GLY A 25 -19.75 -28.98 11.89
C GLY A 25 -19.34 -29.74 10.61
N PRO A 26 -20.24 -30.51 9.95
CA PRO A 26 -19.87 -31.75 9.28
C PRO A 26 -19.27 -31.60 7.89
N ILE A 27 -18.45 -32.60 7.57
CA ILE A 27 -17.71 -32.84 6.34
C ILE A 27 -18.67 -33.09 5.18
N LEU A 28 -18.59 -32.27 4.13
CA LEU A 28 -19.15 -32.54 2.82
C LEU A 28 -18.03 -32.91 1.85
N THR A 29 -17.92 -34.20 1.56
CA THR A 29 -17.12 -34.76 0.48
C THR A 29 -17.74 -34.39 -0.86
N SER A 30 -17.02 -33.67 -1.72
CA SER A 30 -17.41 -33.52 -3.12
C SER A 30 -16.28 -33.97 -4.04
N ASN A 31 -16.68 -34.82 -4.98
CA ASN A 31 -15.88 -35.62 -5.88
C ASN A 31 -14.99 -34.79 -6.81
N ARG A 32 -13.78 -35.32 -7.05
CA ARG A 32 -12.88 -34.92 -8.13
C ARG A 32 -13.53 -35.32 -9.47
N ALA A 33 -13.79 -34.34 -10.33
CA ALA A 33 -14.05 -34.59 -11.75
C ALA A 33 -12.72 -34.59 -12.53
N PRO A 34 -12.58 -35.42 -13.58
CA PRO A 34 -11.31 -35.63 -14.28
C PRO A 34 -10.94 -34.44 -15.18
N LEU A 35 -9.63 -34.18 -15.29
CA LEU A 35 -9.07 -33.20 -16.22
C LEU A 35 -9.49 -33.55 -17.66
N SER A 36 -10.27 -32.66 -18.29
CA SER A 36 -10.47 -32.69 -19.73
C SER A 36 -9.25 -32.11 -20.45
N THR A 37 -8.61 -32.97 -21.22
CA THR A 37 -7.59 -32.64 -22.23
C THR A 37 -8.22 -31.94 -23.43
N SER A 38 -8.06 -30.63 -23.53
CA SER A 38 -8.13 -29.80 -24.75
C SER A 38 -7.90 -28.35 -24.32
N ASN A 39 -7.02 -27.52 -24.86
CA ASN A 39 -6.43 -27.44 -26.17
C ASN A 39 -5.06 -26.76 -26.00
N ARG A 40 -3.99 -27.40 -26.50
CA ARG A 40 -2.59 -26.95 -26.38
C ARG A 40 -2.22 -25.87 -27.40
N SER A 41 -3.06 -24.86 -27.57
CA SER A 41 -2.83 -23.80 -28.56
C SER A 41 -3.27 -22.46 -28.01
N ASN A 42 -2.49 -21.93 -27.06
CA ASN A 42 -2.39 -20.48 -26.81
C ASN A 42 -1.18 -20.12 -25.94
N THR A 43 -0.17 -20.99 -25.85
CA THR A 43 1.12 -20.69 -25.20
C THR A 43 2.03 -19.80 -26.03
N ALA A 44 1.65 -19.45 -27.27
CA ALA A 44 2.47 -18.63 -28.16
C ALA A 44 2.30 -17.12 -27.97
N ASN A 45 1.32 -16.66 -27.17
CA ASN A 45 1.07 -15.23 -26.93
C ASN A 45 1.24 -14.81 -25.46
N ILE A 46 1.82 -15.67 -24.62
CA ILE A 46 2.17 -15.35 -23.23
C ILE A 46 3.61 -14.81 -23.13
N GLU A 47 4.45 -15.11 -24.13
CA GLU A 47 5.88 -14.78 -24.10
C GLU A 47 6.17 -13.31 -24.46
N ASP A 48 5.24 -12.59 -25.11
CA ASP A 48 5.52 -11.26 -25.70
C ASP A 48 4.80 -10.05 -25.03
N GLY A 49 4.05 -10.24 -23.93
CA GLY A 49 3.56 -9.20 -22.96
C GLY A 49 2.41 -8.25 -23.38
N PRO A 50 1.80 -7.41 -22.50
CA PRO A 50 1.81 -7.38 -21.03
C PRO A 50 0.42 -7.65 -20.37
N ASP A 51 0.38 -8.08 -19.11
CA ASP A 51 -0.81 -8.04 -18.24
C ASP A 51 -0.37 -7.81 -16.76
N LEU A 52 -1.26 -7.86 -15.75
CA LEU A 52 -1.54 -6.70 -14.89
C LEU A 52 -2.19 -5.60 -15.76
N GLY A 53 -2.76 -5.94 -16.91
CA GLY A 53 -3.37 -5.03 -17.88
C GLY A 53 -2.58 -4.94 -19.18
N ASP A 54 -1.38 -4.41 -19.22
CA ASP A 54 -1.31 -2.96 -19.28
C ASP A 54 -1.69 -2.12 -18.03
N PHE A 55 -1.37 -2.46 -16.78
CA PHE A 55 -1.70 -1.60 -15.62
C PHE A 55 -1.25 -0.14 -15.69
N ILE A 56 -0.17 0.32 -16.31
CA ILE A 56 0.79 -0.09 -17.36
C ILE A 56 0.49 0.52 -18.75
N GLN A 57 -0.76 0.81 -19.16
CA GLN A 57 -1.20 1.31 -20.49
C GLN A 57 -0.99 2.80 -20.72
N GLY A 58 -0.02 3.40 -20.04
CA GLY A 58 0.49 4.70 -20.47
C GLY A 58 1.33 4.50 -21.72
N SER A 59 0.71 4.12 -22.86
CA SER A 59 1.31 3.91 -24.18
C SER A 59 2.84 3.95 -24.18
N ILE A 60 3.49 2.88 -23.71
CA ILE A 60 4.96 2.84 -23.68
C ILE A 60 5.44 2.52 -25.09
N THR A 61 5.42 3.53 -25.94
CA THR A 61 6.41 3.64 -26.99
C THR A 61 7.62 4.37 -26.44
N LYS A 62 8.66 3.59 -26.05
CA LYS A 62 10.04 3.86 -26.46
C LYS A 62 10.98 2.68 -26.13
N GLY A 63 11.01 1.74 -27.06
CA GLY A 63 12.29 1.31 -27.66
C GLY A 63 12.83 -0.04 -27.28
N ASP A 64 12.82 -0.46 -26.01
CA ASP A 64 13.55 -1.68 -25.61
C ASP A 64 12.76 -2.53 -24.62
N THR A 65 12.38 -3.74 -25.05
CA THR A 65 11.91 -4.82 -24.17
C THR A 65 13.08 -5.35 -23.33
N TRP A 66 12.79 -6.08 -22.25
CA TRP A 66 13.84 -6.71 -21.41
C TRP A 66 14.84 -7.53 -22.23
N ALA A 67 14.35 -8.25 -23.25
CA ALA A 67 15.15 -9.06 -24.15
C ALA A 67 16.21 -8.25 -24.93
N ASN A 68 15.99 -6.95 -25.14
CA ASN A 68 16.86 -6.06 -25.93
C ASN A 68 17.76 -5.16 -25.07
N TYR A 69 17.61 -5.18 -23.74
CA TYR A 69 18.38 -4.30 -22.86
C TYR A 69 19.81 -4.80 -22.64
N LYS A 70 20.78 -4.16 -23.29
CA LYS A 70 22.21 -4.51 -23.21
C LYS A 70 23.01 -3.71 -22.17
N HIS A 71 22.37 -2.82 -21.42
CA HIS A 71 23.07 -1.97 -20.45
C HIS A 71 23.22 -2.65 -19.08
N LYS A 72 24.24 -2.25 -18.30
CA LYS A 72 24.46 -2.78 -16.95
C LYS A 72 23.34 -2.34 -16.00
N LEU A 73 22.80 -3.30 -15.26
CA LEU A 73 21.81 -3.08 -14.18
C LEU A 73 22.45 -2.94 -12.80
N LYS A 74 23.72 -3.35 -12.66
CA LYS A 74 24.47 -3.33 -11.42
C LYS A 74 25.86 -2.77 -11.68
N ARG A 75 26.34 -1.94 -10.75
CA ARG A 75 27.71 -1.43 -10.76
C ARG A 75 28.64 -2.53 -10.26
N GLU A 76 29.78 -2.65 -10.91
CA GLU A 76 30.87 -3.47 -10.40
C GLU A 76 31.69 -2.69 -9.35
N PRO A 77 32.31 -3.37 -8.38
CA PRO A 77 33.19 -2.71 -7.41
C PRO A 77 34.28 -1.88 -8.12
N GLY A 78 34.36 -0.59 -7.80
CA GLY A 78 35.32 0.35 -8.40
C GLY A 78 34.76 1.25 -9.51
N GLU A 79 33.57 0.97 -10.05
CA GLU A 79 32.91 1.86 -11.01
C GLU A 79 32.26 3.03 -10.28
N ASN A 80 32.61 4.28 -10.62
CA ASN A 80 32.04 5.50 -10.00
C ASN A 80 30.89 6.14 -10.78
N GLU A 81 30.66 5.72 -12.02
CA GLU A 81 29.62 6.28 -12.87
C GLU A 81 28.22 5.81 -12.45
N ARG A 82 27.25 6.73 -12.51
CA ARG A 82 25.85 6.39 -12.27
C ARG A 82 25.29 5.65 -13.47
N LEU A 83 24.71 4.48 -13.23
CA LEU A 83 23.97 3.74 -14.25
C LEU A 83 22.73 4.52 -14.67
N ARG A 84 22.42 4.45 -15.97
CA ARG A 84 21.19 5.03 -16.50
C ARG A 84 20.01 4.14 -16.13
N LEU A 85 18.92 4.77 -15.69
CA LEU A 85 17.68 4.08 -15.41
C LEU A 85 17.15 3.42 -16.71
N PRO A 86 16.81 2.12 -16.69
CA PRO A 86 16.20 1.45 -17.82
C PRO A 86 14.95 2.19 -18.33
N PRO A 87 14.65 2.16 -19.65
CA PRO A 87 13.51 2.88 -20.23
C PRO A 87 12.17 2.61 -19.54
N TRP A 88 11.89 1.34 -19.20
CA TRP A 88 10.65 0.91 -18.55
C TRP A 88 10.51 1.30 -17.07
N LEU A 89 11.58 1.83 -16.44
CA LEU A 89 11.52 2.36 -15.07
C LEU A 89 11.42 3.89 -15.05
N LYS A 90 11.51 4.56 -16.21
CA LYS A 90 11.37 6.01 -16.29
C LYS A 90 9.89 6.40 -16.13
N THR A 91 9.64 7.38 -15.28
CA THR A 91 8.32 7.97 -15.10
C THR A 91 8.26 9.38 -15.67
N GLU A 92 7.04 9.86 -15.89
CA GLU A 92 6.81 11.22 -16.35
C GLU A 92 7.13 12.24 -15.25
N ILE A 93 7.65 13.40 -15.66
CA ILE A 93 7.96 14.48 -14.74
C ILE A 93 6.64 15.09 -14.23
N PRO A 94 6.46 15.25 -12.90
CA PRO A 94 5.26 15.85 -12.34
C PRO A 94 5.01 17.28 -12.86
N ARG A 95 3.82 17.51 -13.42
CA ARG A 95 3.34 18.81 -13.92
C ARG A 95 1.85 18.93 -13.61
N GLY A 96 1.33 20.15 -13.46
CA GLY A 96 -0.11 20.42 -13.29
C GLY A 96 -0.42 21.37 -12.13
N GLN A 97 -1.62 21.97 -12.16
CA GLN A 97 -2.05 22.96 -11.16
C GLN A 97 -2.22 22.34 -9.76
N ASN A 98 -2.77 21.13 -9.67
CA ASN A 98 -2.89 20.41 -8.39
C ASN A 98 -1.54 20.11 -7.76
N TYR A 99 -0.57 19.64 -8.55
CA TYR A 99 0.79 19.41 -8.06
C TYR A 99 1.41 20.68 -7.47
N SER A 100 1.34 21.81 -8.18
CA SER A 100 1.87 23.09 -7.70
C SER A 100 1.18 23.56 -6.42
N ARG A 101 -0.16 23.46 -6.36
CA ARG A 101 -0.96 23.83 -5.18
C ARG A 101 -0.58 23.01 -3.95
N LEU A 102 -0.51 21.67 -4.08
CA LEU A 102 -0.12 20.79 -2.98
C LEU A 102 1.30 21.09 -2.51
N LYS A 103 2.24 21.27 -3.45
CA LYS A 103 3.64 21.58 -3.15
C LYS A 103 3.80 22.89 -2.37
N GLU A 104 3.09 23.94 -2.78
CA GLU A 104 3.12 25.24 -2.09
C GLU A 104 2.47 25.17 -0.70
N SER A 105 1.39 24.41 -0.57
CA SER A 105 0.72 24.19 0.72
C SER A 105 1.62 23.44 1.72
N LEU A 106 2.31 22.39 1.28
CA LEU A 106 3.25 21.63 2.12
C LEU A 106 4.37 22.53 2.65
N ARG A 107 4.93 23.38 1.80
CA ARG A 107 6.01 24.32 2.18
C ARG A 107 5.53 25.39 3.15
N SER A 108 4.38 26.00 2.89
CA SER A 108 3.85 27.07 3.75
C SER A 108 3.49 26.57 5.15
N LYS A 109 3.05 25.32 5.28
CA LYS A 109 2.68 24.69 6.55
C LYS A 109 3.81 23.89 7.21
N LYS A 110 5.03 23.91 6.64
CA LYS A 110 6.23 23.18 7.12
C LYS A 110 5.97 21.68 7.32
N LEU A 111 5.19 21.07 6.44
CA LEU A 111 4.88 19.65 6.48
C LEU A 111 5.84 18.86 5.60
N TYR A 112 6.16 17.65 6.03
CA TYR A 112 6.99 16.72 5.27
C TYR A 112 6.13 15.68 4.56
N THR A 113 6.58 15.24 3.38
CA THR A 113 5.94 14.14 2.66
C THR A 113 6.98 13.12 2.25
N VAL A 114 6.64 11.83 2.41
CA VAL A 114 7.48 10.75 1.86
C VAL A 114 7.58 10.86 0.34
N CYS A 115 6.58 11.46 -0.31
CA CYS A 115 6.55 11.74 -1.73
C CYS A 115 7.80 12.54 -2.16
N GLU A 116 8.12 13.63 -1.46
CA GLU A 116 9.30 14.46 -1.73
C GLU A 116 10.57 13.87 -1.11
N GLU A 117 10.53 13.50 0.16
CA GLU A 117 11.73 13.08 0.90
C GLU A 117 12.31 11.74 0.40
N ALA A 118 11.46 10.80 0.00
CA ALA A 118 11.89 9.51 -0.55
C ALA A 118 12.01 9.50 -2.09
N ARG A 119 11.87 10.66 -2.75
CA ARG A 119 11.99 10.82 -4.21
C ARG A 119 11.06 9.87 -4.98
N CYS A 120 9.77 9.90 -4.62
CA CYS A 120 8.80 8.97 -5.15
C CYS A 120 8.62 9.16 -6.68
N PRO A 121 8.74 8.09 -7.49
CA PRO A 121 8.54 8.19 -8.94
C PRO A 121 7.07 8.38 -9.34
N ASN A 122 6.14 8.18 -8.40
CA ASN A 122 4.68 8.15 -8.64
C ASN A 122 3.97 9.45 -8.21
N MET A 123 4.71 10.52 -7.89
CA MET A 123 4.12 11.78 -7.39
C MET A 123 3.12 12.40 -8.35
N SER A 124 3.40 12.38 -9.65
CA SER A 124 2.53 12.93 -10.70
C SER A 124 1.16 12.27 -10.69
N THR A 125 1.14 10.94 -10.57
CA THR A 125 -0.08 10.14 -10.52
C THR A 125 -0.85 10.35 -9.22
N CYS A 126 -0.18 10.34 -8.06
CA CYS A 126 -0.86 10.44 -6.77
C CYS A 126 -1.44 11.83 -6.48
N TRP A 127 -0.71 12.90 -6.82
CA TRP A 127 -1.10 14.29 -6.52
C TRP A 127 -1.95 14.93 -7.62
N GLY A 128 -1.92 14.37 -8.84
CA GLY A 128 -2.66 14.91 -9.98
C GLY A 128 -4.16 14.93 -9.74
N GLY A 129 -4.72 13.83 -9.24
CA GLY A 129 -6.18 13.62 -9.16
C GLY A 129 -6.86 13.71 -10.53
N GLY A 130 -8.09 13.19 -10.65
CA GLY A 130 -8.87 13.26 -11.90
C GLY A 130 -10.28 12.68 -11.72
N GLU A 131 -11.10 12.71 -12.77
CA GLU A 131 -12.48 12.16 -12.74
C GLU A 131 -12.51 10.67 -12.33
N ASP A 132 -11.45 9.91 -12.65
CA ASP A 132 -11.30 8.49 -12.33
C ASP A 132 -10.29 8.19 -11.20
N HIS A 133 -9.66 9.21 -10.60
CA HIS A 133 -8.51 9.03 -9.68
C HIS A 133 -8.67 9.81 -8.37
N VAL A 134 -8.64 9.08 -7.25
CA VAL A 134 -8.70 9.67 -5.90
C VAL A 134 -7.34 10.29 -5.58
N ALA A 135 -7.30 11.64 -5.53
CA ALA A 135 -6.11 12.36 -5.10
C ALA A 135 -5.68 11.88 -3.71
N THR A 136 -4.45 11.38 -3.61
CA THR A 136 -3.91 10.78 -2.38
C THR A 136 -2.60 11.48 -2.04
N ALA A 137 -2.51 11.99 -0.82
CA ALA A 137 -1.27 12.53 -0.25
C ALA A 137 -0.76 11.61 0.86
N THR A 138 0.56 11.42 0.91
CA THR A 138 1.22 10.71 2.02
C THR A 138 2.03 11.68 2.84
N ILE A 139 1.56 11.97 4.05
CA ILE A 139 2.17 12.92 4.98
C ILE A 139 3.06 12.18 5.96
N MET A 140 4.26 12.71 6.14
CA MET A 140 5.23 12.19 7.08
C MET A 140 5.23 13.08 8.31
N VAL A 141 4.73 12.56 9.43
CA VAL A 141 4.76 13.21 10.75
C VAL A 141 6.06 12.84 11.47
N LEU A 142 6.38 13.54 12.56
CA LEU A 142 7.58 13.39 13.37
C LEU A 142 8.88 13.82 12.67
N GLY A 143 8.77 14.68 11.66
CA GLY A 143 9.88 15.25 10.91
C GLY A 143 10.41 14.37 9.77
N ASP A 144 11.59 14.74 9.26
CA ASP A 144 12.22 14.15 8.07
C ASP A 144 13.49 13.34 8.35
N THR A 145 13.80 13.13 9.64
CA THR A 145 15.06 12.55 10.08
C THR A 145 14.81 11.37 10.99
N CYS A 146 15.15 10.18 10.50
CA CYS A 146 14.92 8.89 11.14
C CYS A 146 16.04 8.53 12.12
N THR A 147 15.70 7.86 13.22
CA THR A 147 16.67 7.26 14.14
C THR A 147 17.33 5.99 13.59
N ARG A 148 16.69 5.34 12.61
CA ARG A 148 17.16 4.14 11.93
C ARG A 148 17.74 4.45 10.56
N ALA A 149 18.54 3.51 10.04
CA ALA A 149 19.24 3.64 8.77
C ALA A 149 18.99 2.41 7.86
N CYS A 150 17.73 2.22 7.45
CA CYS A 150 17.35 1.12 6.57
C CYS A 150 18.04 1.27 5.20
N ARG A 151 18.63 0.19 4.69
CA ARG A 151 19.47 0.20 3.48
C ARG A 151 18.75 0.64 2.20
N PHE A 152 17.43 0.45 2.16
CA PHE A 152 16.59 0.82 1.02
C PHE A 152 15.99 2.22 1.16
N CYS A 153 16.04 2.81 2.34
CA CYS A 153 15.35 4.06 2.66
C CYS A 153 16.24 5.27 2.31
N SER A 154 15.64 6.30 1.72
CA SER A 154 16.33 7.54 1.32
C SER A 154 16.16 8.68 2.32
N ILE A 155 15.42 8.46 3.41
CA ILE A 155 15.17 9.45 4.46
C ILE A 155 16.46 9.74 5.22
N LYS A 156 16.61 10.99 5.69
CA LYS A 156 17.78 11.42 6.48
C LYS A 156 17.86 10.61 7.77
N THR A 157 19.06 10.41 8.28
CA THR A 157 19.27 9.61 9.50
C THR A 157 20.06 10.37 10.54
N SER A 158 19.61 10.37 11.80
CA SER A 158 20.34 10.90 12.95
C SER A 158 19.96 10.13 14.20
N ARG A 159 20.94 9.82 15.06
CA ARG A 159 20.66 9.22 16.38
C ARG A 159 19.92 10.17 17.33
N LYS A 160 19.98 11.47 17.07
CA LYS A 160 19.32 12.53 17.85
C LYS A 160 18.65 13.49 16.87
N PRO A 161 17.50 13.11 16.29
CA PRO A 161 16.75 14.01 15.43
C PRO A 161 16.21 15.20 16.27
N PRO A 162 15.77 16.30 15.62
CA PRO A 162 15.08 17.38 16.31
C PRO A 162 13.84 16.89 17.09
N PRO A 163 13.46 17.57 18.18
CA PRO A 163 12.22 17.25 18.89
C PRO A 163 11.01 17.42 17.96
N PRO A 164 9.96 16.58 18.08
CA PRO A 164 8.72 16.79 17.34
C PRO A 164 8.10 18.15 17.67
N ASP A 165 7.47 18.81 16.70
CA ASP A 165 6.68 20.01 16.96
C ASP A 165 5.36 19.60 17.66
N PRO A 166 5.08 20.06 18.89
CA PRO A 166 3.85 19.71 19.59
C PRO A 166 2.56 20.11 18.85
N ASN A 167 2.63 21.09 17.94
CA ASN A 167 1.48 21.54 17.14
C ASN A 167 1.36 20.83 15.78
N GLU A 168 2.33 19.98 15.40
CA GLU A 168 2.31 19.23 14.14
C GLU A 168 0.99 18.45 13.93
N PRO A 169 0.38 17.78 14.94
CA PRO A 169 -0.89 17.07 14.75
C PRO A 169 -2.03 17.99 14.28
N VAL A 170 -2.18 19.14 14.91
CA VAL A 170 -3.22 20.13 14.59
C VAL A 170 -2.94 20.77 13.24
N ASN A 171 -1.69 21.18 13.00
CA ASN A 171 -1.28 21.81 11.75
C ASN A 171 -1.47 20.86 10.55
N THR A 172 -1.12 19.59 10.74
CA THR A 172 -1.32 18.52 9.75
C THR A 172 -2.80 18.32 9.49
N ALA A 173 -3.63 18.24 10.53
CA ALA A 173 -5.07 18.05 10.38
C ALA A 173 -5.73 19.18 9.59
N VAL A 174 -5.40 20.43 9.90
CA VAL A 174 -5.89 21.60 9.17
C VAL A 174 -5.43 21.53 7.70
N ALA A 175 -4.14 21.28 7.45
CA ALA A 175 -3.60 21.17 6.10
C ALA A 175 -4.31 20.11 5.24
N VAL A 176 -4.41 18.90 5.78
CA VAL A 176 -5.00 17.74 5.09
C VAL A 176 -6.46 17.99 4.77
N CYS A 177 -7.21 18.61 5.70
CA CYS A 177 -8.62 18.93 5.48
C CYS A 177 -8.81 20.04 4.44
N ASP A 178 -7.89 21.01 4.34
CA ASP A 178 -7.92 22.09 3.35
C ASP A 178 -7.68 21.60 1.91
N TRP A 179 -7.04 20.45 1.72
CA TRP A 179 -6.66 19.98 0.37
C TRP A 179 -7.83 19.46 -0.46
N GLY A 180 -8.96 19.16 0.17
CA GLY A 180 -10.13 18.60 -0.51
C GLY A 180 -9.92 17.16 -0.98
N ILE A 181 -9.03 16.40 -0.32
CA ILE A 181 -8.85 14.97 -0.55
C ILE A 181 -9.85 14.15 0.28
N ASP A 182 -10.14 12.93 -0.17
CA ASP A 182 -11.02 11.99 0.52
C ASP A 182 -10.26 10.84 1.20
N TYR A 183 -8.98 10.71 0.89
CA TYR A 183 -8.10 9.68 1.44
C TYR A 183 -6.70 10.24 1.71
N VAL A 184 -6.20 10.07 2.93
CA VAL A 184 -4.85 10.47 3.32
C VAL A 184 -4.10 9.28 3.91
N VAL A 185 -2.82 9.17 3.57
CA VAL A 185 -1.90 8.25 4.24
C VAL A 185 -1.02 9.06 5.18
N LEU A 186 -0.99 8.69 6.45
CA LEU A 186 -0.02 9.17 7.42
C LEU A 186 1.09 8.13 7.53
N THR A 187 2.33 8.57 7.58
CA THR A 187 3.51 7.77 7.88
C THR A 187 4.40 8.55 8.83
N SER A 188 5.39 7.92 9.43
CA SER A 188 6.43 8.63 10.18
C SER A 188 7.81 8.06 9.90
N VAL A 189 8.83 8.80 10.31
CA VAL A 189 10.14 8.22 10.57
C VAL A 189 10.12 7.40 11.87
N ASP A 190 11.09 6.49 12.03
CA ASP A 190 11.28 5.82 13.32
C ASP A 190 11.88 6.80 14.33
N ARG A 191 11.29 6.85 15.53
CA ARG A 191 11.66 7.72 16.65
C ARG A 191 12.02 6.92 17.89
N ASP A 192 13.05 6.08 17.78
CA ASP A 192 13.57 5.29 18.90
C ASP A 192 14.11 6.15 20.06
N ASP A 193 14.25 7.47 19.85
CA ASP A 193 14.59 8.46 20.87
C ASP A 193 13.39 8.87 21.75
N LEU A 194 12.16 8.57 21.33
CA LEU A 194 10.93 8.86 22.09
C LEU A 194 10.49 7.61 22.88
N PRO A 195 9.99 7.77 24.12
CA PRO A 195 9.58 6.63 24.95
C PRO A 195 8.51 5.73 24.34
N ASP A 196 7.60 6.29 23.54
CA ASP A 196 6.49 5.59 22.88
C ASP A 196 6.72 5.38 21.37
N GLY A 197 7.95 5.63 20.89
CA GLY A 197 8.28 5.60 19.47
C GLY A 197 7.51 6.61 18.61
N GLY A 198 6.83 7.58 19.21
CA GLY A 198 5.96 8.56 18.53
C GLY A 198 4.52 8.10 18.31
N ALA A 199 4.08 6.99 18.91
CA ALA A 199 2.73 6.45 18.76
C ALA A 199 1.62 7.46 19.15
N ALA A 200 1.79 8.17 20.27
CA ALA A 200 0.81 9.16 20.73
C ALA A 200 0.67 10.32 19.75
N HIS A 201 1.77 10.79 19.17
CA HIS A 201 1.78 11.87 18.19
C HIS A 201 1.02 11.47 16.91
N PHE A 202 1.25 10.25 16.46
CA PHE A 202 0.58 9.66 15.31
C PHE A 202 -0.94 9.58 15.56
N ALA A 203 -1.34 9.02 16.71
CA ALA A 203 -2.74 8.89 17.12
C ALA A 203 -3.43 10.26 17.29
N GLN A 204 -2.74 11.25 17.84
CA GLN A 204 -3.26 12.61 17.98
C GLN A 204 -3.52 13.23 16.61
N THR A 205 -2.65 13.01 15.63
CA THR A 205 -2.83 13.52 14.26
C THR A 205 -4.09 12.94 13.63
N VAL A 206 -4.31 11.63 13.76
CA VAL A 206 -5.53 10.98 13.28
C VAL A 206 -6.76 11.55 13.98
N THR A 207 -6.70 11.71 15.30
CA THR A 207 -7.82 12.22 16.10
C THR A 207 -8.21 13.64 15.68
N GLU A 208 -7.22 14.52 15.47
CA GLU A 208 -7.47 15.89 15.00
C GLU A 208 -8.06 15.92 13.58
N ILE A 209 -7.57 15.07 12.68
CA ILE A 209 -8.14 14.92 11.34
C ILE A 209 -9.62 14.50 11.43
N LYS A 210 -9.91 13.45 12.21
CA LYS A 210 -11.27 12.91 12.36
C LYS A 210 -12.20 13.89 13.07
N ARG A 211 -11.68 14.75 13.94
CA ARG A 211 -12.43 15.84 14.56
C ARG A 211 -12.91 16.87 13.55
N ILE A 212 -12.06 17.25 12.58
CA ILE A 212 -12.38 18.27 11.56
C ILE A 212 -13.21 17.67 10.42
N LYS A 213 -12.81 16.51 9.89
CA LYS A 213 -13.47 15.83 8.77
C LYS A 213 -13.66 14.34 9.11
N PRO A 214 -14.73 13.98 9.85
CA PRO A 214 -14.97 12.59 10.30
C PRO A 214 -15.04 11.56 9.17
N ASN A 215 -15.48 11.99 7.99
CA ASN A 215 -15.62 11.14 6.80
C ASN A 215 -14.33 11.01 5.98
N LEU A 216 -13.26 11.77 6.30
CA LEU A 216 -11.98 11.60 5.62
C LEU A 216 -11.40 10.24 5.99
N LEU A 217 -10.99 9.46 4.98
CA LEU A 217 -10.38 8.16 5.22
C LEU A 217 -8.89 8.33 5.54
N VAL A 218 -8.43 7.70 6.61
CA VAL A 218 -7.07 7.82 7.13
C VAL A 218 -6.41 6.45 7.20
N GLU A 219 -5.34 6.27 6.42
CA GLU A 219 -4.42 5.15 6.54
C GLU A 219 -3.21 5.55 7.38
N CYS A 220 -2.78 4.69 8.29
CA CYS A 220 -1.59 4.87 9.10
C CYS A 220 -0.58 3.80 8.73
N LEU A 221 0.47 4.19 8.01
CA LEU A 221 1.66 3.38 7.74
C LEU A 221 2.68 3.61 8.86
N THR A 222 2.69 2.73 9.85
CA THR A 222 3.50 2.91 11.07
C THR A 222 4.84 2.19 10.99
N GLY A 223 5.78 2.66 11.80
CA GLY A 223 6.94 1.85 12.21
C GLY A 223 6.51 0.65 13.09
N ASP A 224 7.49 -0.08 13.61
CA ASP A 224 7.26 -1.25 14.47
C ASP A 224 7.12 -0.91 15.97
N PHE A 225 7.33 0.36 16.35
CA PHE A 225 7.38 0.84 17.74
C PHE A 225 8.34 0.02 18.65
N GLY A 226 9.37 -0.59 18.08
CA GLY A 226 10.28 -1.48 18.80
C GLY A 226 9.60 -2.74 19.36
N GLY A 227 8.42 -3.10 18.84
CA GLY A 227 7.59 -4.18 19.35
C GLY A 227 6.68 -3.79 20.52
N ASP A 228 6.55 -2.50 20.85
CA ASP A 228 5.61 -2.04 21.87
C ASP A 228 4.15 -2.17 21.40
N LEU A 229 3.43 -3.10 22.01
CA LEU A 229 2.02 -3.36 21.71
C LEU A 229 1.10 -2.25 22.20
N GLU A 230 1.47 -1.48 23.24
CA GLU A 230 0.64 -0.34 23.66
C GLU A 230 0.75 0.82 22.66
N GLY A 231 1.92 1.06 22.07
CA GLY A 231 2.07 1.96 20.93
C GLY A 231 1.20 1.55 19.73
N VAL A 232 1.24 0.26 19.35
CA VAL A 232 0.36 -0.30 18.29
C VAL A 232 -1.11 -0.04 18.60
N LYS A 233 -1.54 -0.35 19.81
CA LYS A 233 -2.93 -0.18 20.28
C LYS A 233 -3.35 1.29 20.31
N THR A 234 -2.46 2.18 20.73
CA THR A 234 -2.69 3.63 20.76
C THR A 234 -3.03 4.15 19.37
N VAL A 235 -2.22 3.77 18.36
CA VAL A 235 -2.50 4.16 16.98
C VAL A 235 -3.77 3.47 16.46
N ALA A 236 -3.92 2.15 16.66
CA ALA A 236 -5.10 1.40 16.22
C ALA A 236 -6.43 1.96 16.78
N ALA A 237 -6.42 2.51 18.00
CA ALA A 237 -7.61 3.08 18.64
C ALA A 237 -7.88 4.54 18.28
N SER A 238 -7.04 5.19 17.46
CA SER A 238 -7.15 6.62 17.14
C SER A 238 -8.31 7.00 16.20
N GLY A 239 -9.02 6.00 15.67
CA GLY A 239 -10.11 6.20 14.71
C GLY A 239 -9.69 6.14 13.24
N LEU A 240 -8.47 5.68 12.94
CA LEU A 240 -8.02 5.38 11.58
C LEU A 240 -8.89 4.31 10.88
N ASP A 241 -8.84 4.29 9.55
CA ASP A 241 -9.58 3.32 8.72
C ASP A 241 -8.72 2.16 8.26
N VAL A 242 -7.42 2.39 8.05
CA VAL A 242 -6.46 1.38 7.60
C VAL A 242 -5.20 1.45 8.44
N TYR A 243 -4.85 0.34 9.08
CA TYR A 243 -3.57 0.17 9.76
C TYR A 243 -2.62 -0.60 8.83
N ALA A 244 -1.45 -0.04 8.57
CA ALA A 244 -0.46 -0.62 7.67
C ALA A 244 0.93 -0.62 8.31
N HIS A 245 1.72 -1.65 8.00
CA HIS A 245 3.12 -1.75 8.39
C HIS A 245 3.88 -2.48 7.29
N ASN A 246 5.04 -1.95 6.90
CA ASN A 246 5.87 -2.55 5.85
C ASN A 246 6.83 -3.58 6.44
N ILE A 247 7.00 -4.70 5.75
CA ILE A 247 8.02 -5.69 6.07
C ILE A 247 9.33 -5.31 5.39
N GLU A 248 10.45 -5.57 6.08
CA GLU A 248 11.80 -5.33 5.60
C GLU A 248 12.10 -5.97 4.24
N VAL A 249 12.81 -5.24 3.39
CA VAL A 249 13.26 -5.72 2.08
C VAL A 249 14.44 -6.66 2.26
N VAL A 250 14.28 -7.93 1.87
CA VAL A 250 15.33 -8.96 1.99
C VAL A 250 16.06 -9.25 0.68
N GLU A 251 15.42 -9.00 -0.48
CA GLU A 251 15.99 -9.24 -1.80
C GLU A 251 15.32 -8.37 -2.88
N TYR A 252 16.00 -8.22 -4.02
CA TYR A 252 15.45 -7.61 -5.23
C TYR A 252 15.26 -8.70 -6.28
N VAL A 253 14.03 -8.85 -6.78
CA VAL A 253 13.67 -9.95 -7.68
C VAL A 253 13.54 -9.53 -9.14
N HIS A 254 13.57 -10.52 -10.02
CA HIS A 254 13.26 -10.34 -11.44
C HIS A 254 11.78 -9.95 -11.64
N PRO A 255 11.44 -9.07 -12.60
CA PRO A 255 10.06 -8.65 -12.85
C PRO A 255 9.02 -9.78 -12.99
N ASP A 256 9.39 -10.90 -13.60
CA ASP A 256 8.48 -12.05 -13.80
C ASP A 256 7.96 -12.65 -12.49
N LYS A 257 8.66 -12.41 -11.36
CA LYS A 257 8.22 -12.87 -10.04
C LYS A 257 7.00 -12.11 -9.54
N PHE A 258 6.80 -10.86 -9.96
CA PHE A 258 5.69 -10.06 -9.45
C PHE A 258 4.33 -10.68 -9.81
N LYS A 259 4.15 -11.16 -11.05
CA LYS A 259 2.91 -11.82 -11.47
C LYS A 259 2.64 -13.10 -10.67
N GLN A 260 3.67 -13.92 -10.47
CA GLN A 260 3.56 -15.14 -9.63
C GLN A 260 3.12 -14.80 -8.20
N TRP A 261 3.63 -13.71 -7.63
CA TRP A 261 3.25 -13.28 -6.29
C TRP A 261 1.87 -12.65 -6.21
N GLU A 262 1.42 -11.97 -7.26
CA GLU A 262 0.04 -11.49 -7.36
C GLU A 262 -0.96 -12.64 -7.34
N GLU A 263 -0.74 -13.62 -8.22
CA GLU A 263 -1.57 -14.84 -8.31
C GLU A 263 -1.57 -15.59 -6.98
N TYR A 264 -0.39 -15.73 -6.35
CA TYR A 264 -0.27 -16.36 -5.04
C TYR A 264 -1.03 -15.59 -3.95
N GLY A 265 -0.86 -14.26 -3.86
CA GLY A 265 -1.59 -13.43 -2.90
C GLY A 265 -3.11 -13.54 -3.07
N ASN A 266 -3.57 -13.50 -4.32
CA ASN A 266 -4.99 -13.70 -4.64
C ASN A 266 -5.48 -15.09 -4.23
N SER A 267 -4.65 -16.13 -4.41
CA SER A 267 -4.97 -17.50 -4.00
C SER A 267 -5.09 -17.69 -2.48
N LEU A 268 -4.39 -16.86 -1.68
CA LEU A 268 -4.49 -16.86 -0.22
C LEU A 268 -5.78 -16.18 0.29
N GLY A 269 -6.57 -15.59 -0.59
CA GLY A 269 -7.80 -14.89 -0.23
C GLY A 269 -7.56 -13.47 0.27
N PHE A 270 -6.38 -12.89 0.01
CA PHE A 270 -6.22 -11.44 0.15
C PHE A 270 -7.24 -10.76 -0.76
N VAL A 271 -7.94 -9.77 -0.22
CA VAL A 271 -9.02 -9.13 -0.98
C VAL A 271 -8.48 -8.35 -2.20
N TYR A 272 -7.19 -8.01 -2.17
CA TYR A 272 -6.47 -7.43 -3.28
C TYR A 272 -4.98 -7.65 -3.09
N THR A 273 -4.25 -7.88 -4.19
CA THR A 273 -2.80 -8.00 -4.21
C THR A 273 -2.26 -7.06 -5.28
N ALA A 274 -1.53 -6.01 -4.90
CA ALA A 274 -0.73 -5.23 -5.84
C ALA A 274 0.69 -5.80 -5.88
N SER A 275 1.17 -6.18 -7.06
CA SER A 275 2.52 -6.71 -7.22
C SER A 275 3.17 -6.12 -8.46
N GLY A 276 4.28 -5.41 -8.28
CA GLY A 276 5.03 -4.82 -9.39
C GLY A 276 6.26 -4.05 -8.91
N PRO A 277 7.24 -3.80 -9.81
CA PRO A 277 8.53 -3.22 -9.44
C PRO A 277 8.47 -1.79 -8.92
N LEU A 278 7.40 -1.05 -9.24
CA LEU A 278 7.19 0.36 -8.83
C LEU A 278 5.99 0.54 -7.90
N VAL A 279 5.35 -0.55 -7.47
CA VAL A 279 4.28 -0.50 -6.47
C VAL A 279 4.87 0.00 -5.16
N ARG A 280 4.19 0.96 -4.53
CA ARG A 280 4.50 1.50 -3.20
C ARG A 280 3.32 1.25 -2.28
N SER A 281 3.56 1.17 -0.98
CA SER A 281 2.50 0.98 0.02
C SER A 281 1.36 2.00 -0.12
N SER A 282 1.68 3.26 -0.37
CA SER A 282 0.67 4.32 -0.58
C SER A 282 0.24 4.53 -2.04
N TYR A 283 0.73 3.72 -2.99
CA TYR A 283 0.39 3.90 -4.40
C TYR A 283 -1.05 3.46 -4.67
N LYS A 284 -1.91 4.42 -5.03
CA LYS A 284 -3.35 4.21 -5.29
C LYS A 284 -4.10 3.56 -4.11
N ALA A 285 -3.59 3.72 -2.88
CA ALA A 285 -4.20 3.15 -1.68
C ALA A 285 -5.67 3.57 -1.51
N GLY A 286 -5.96 4.85 -1.73
CA GLY A 286 -7.33 5.37 -1.72
C GLY A 286 -8.24 4.73 -2.77
N GLU A 287 -7.78 4.57 -4.01
CA GLU A 287 -8.57 3.91 -5.06
C GLU A 287 -8.90 2.46 -4.70
N TYR A 288 -7.90 1.69 -4.25
CA TYR A 288 -8.12 0.29 -3.89
C TYR A 288 -9.03 0.14 -2.68
N PHE A 289 -8.85 0.98 -1.66
CA PHE A 289 -9.69 0.95 -0.47
C PHE A 289 -11.12 1.39 -0.78
N VAL A 290 -11.31 2.55 -1.43
CA VAL A 290 -12.63 3.14 -1.73
C VAL A 290 -13.42 2.27 -2.71
N LYS A 291 -12.82 1.88 -3.85
CA LYS A 291 -13.49 1.03 -4.85
C LYS A 291 -13.99 -0.26 -4.21
N LYS A 292 -13.19 -0.84 -3.33
CA LYS A 292 -13.54 -2.06 -2.58
C LYS A 292 -14.61 -1.82 -1.53
N TYR A 293 -14.53 -0.75 -0.73
CA TYR A 293 -15.55 -0.40 0.27
C TYR A 293 -16.93 -0.21 -0.39
N LEU A 294 -16.96 0.50 -1.51
CA LEU A 294 -18.16 0.71 -2.32
C LEU A 294 -18.68 -0.62 -2.90
N ASN A 295 -17.81 -1.46 -3.46
CA ASN A 295 -18.19 -2.76 -4.01
C ASN A 295 -18.76 -3.71 -2.95
N ARG A 296 -18.16 -3.75 -1.76
CA ARG A 296 -18.65 -4.58 -0.65
C ARG A 296 -20.04 -4.12 -0.18
N ARG A 297 -20.25 -2.81 0.02
CA ARG A 297 -21.58 -2.25 0.34
C ARG A 297 -22.61 -2.54 -0.75
N LYS A 298 -22.22 -2.48 -2.02
CA LYS A 298 -23.09 -2.80 -3.16
C LYS A 298 -23.51 -4.28 -3.13
N GLN A 299 -22.57 -5.19 -2.86
CA GLN A 299 -22.87 -6.62 -2.70
C GLN A 299 -23.75 -6.91 -1.47
N GLU A 300 -23.52 -6.24 -0.34
CA GLU A 300 -24.35 -6.37 0.87
C GLU A 300 -25.79 -5.89 0.60
N LYS A 301 -25.97 -4.75 -0.10
CA LYS A 301 -27.28 -4.25 -0.54
C LYS A 301 -27.98 -5.20 -1.52
N LEU A 302 -27.25 -5.72 -2.51
CA LEU A 302 -27.79 -6.70 -3.47
C LEU A 302 -28.26 -7.98 -2.77
N LYS A 303 -27.50 -8.48 -1.79
CA LYS A 303 -27.88 -9.64 -0.96
C LYS A 303 -29.12 -9.35 -0.12
N GLN A 304 -29.20 -8.19 0.53
CA GLN A 304 -30.40 -7.78 1.27
C GLN A 304 -31.64 -7.66 0.37
N GLN A 305 -31.46 -7.08 -0.83
CA GLN A 305 -32.56 -6.92 -1.78
C GLN A 305 -33.02 -8.27 -2.34
N GLN A 306 -32.10 -9.19 -2.62
CA GLN A 306 -32.43 -10.58 -3.01
C GLN A 306 -33.14 -11.34 -1.88
N GLN A 307 -32.70 -11.20 -0.62
CA GLN A 307 -33.37 -11.81 0.53
C GLN A 307 -34.80 -11.27 0.71
N TYR A 308 -35.00 -9.96 0.56
CA TYR A 308 -36.31 -9.33 0.62
C TYR A 308 -37.25 -9.78 -0.50
N VAL A 309 -36.74 -9.88 -1.74
CA VAL A 309 -37.54 -10.37 -2.88
C VAL A 309 -37.91 -11.85 -2.69
N SER A 310 -36.98 -12.69 -2.23
CA SER A 310 -37.30 -14.10 -1.93
C SER A 310 -38.33 -14.27 -0.82
N SER A 311 -38.30 -13.46 0.24
CA SER A 311 -39.29 -13.54 1.32
C SER A 311 -40.69 -13.13 0.87
N LEU A 312 -40.80 -12.14 -0.02
CA LEU A 312 -42.07 -11.73 -0.65
C LEU A 312 -42.64 -12.79 -1.60
N LEU A 313 -41.78 -13.55 -2.30
CA LEU A 313 -42.22 -14.62 -3.20
C LEU A 313 -42.70 -15.85 -2.42
N SER A 314 -42.05 -16.19 -1.30
CA SER A 314 -42.47 -17.30 -0.42
C SER A 314 -43.76 -17.04 0.37
N THR A 315 -44.14 -15.77 0.59
CA THR A 315 -45.39 -15.41 1.29
C THR A 315 -46.62 -15.36 0.37
N ARG A 316 -46.45 -15.46 -0.95
CA ARG A 316 -47.55 -15.52 -1.93
C ARG A 316 -47.94 -16.95 -2.32
N THR A 317 -47.26 -17.97 -1.80
CA THR A 317 -47.47 -19.40 -2.15
C THR A 317 -48.22 -20.19 -1.06
N THR A 318 -48.72 -19.51 -0.02
CA THR A 318 -49.63 -20.02 1.02
C THR A 318 -50.96 -19.31 0.94
#